data_AF-A0A356TEL2-F1
#
_entry.id   AF-A0A356TEL2-F1
#
_cell.length_a   1.000
_cell.length_b   1.000
_cell.length_c   1.000
_cell.angle_alpha   90.00
_cell.angle_beta   90.00
_cell.angle_gamma   90.00
#
_symmetry.space_group_name_H-M   'P 1'
#
loop_
_entity.id
_entity.type
_entity.pdbx_description
1 polymer ?
#
loop_
_entity_poly.entity_id
_entity_poly.type
_entity_poly.pdbx_seq_one_letter_code
_entity_poly.pdbx_strand_id
1 'polypeptide(L)'
;PTLVRMHTASVLGDVFGVRTRGRVVMHDVIARVEEAGKGVIVFIPPFTVDLRADLAMRTGQKVQRPPLEQGEVLREYGLGAQVLRDLGLRRIRLLTNKPRRIAGLEGYGLEVVEQLLVSDEDAISTRSAEMEALSLDESEPTRH
;
A
#
# COMPACT_ATOMS: atom_id res chain seq x y z
N PRO A 1 -6.36 -2.26 17.31
CA PRO A 1 -6.96 -2.11 15.97
C PRO A 1 -5.99 -2.68 14.92
N THR A 2 -6.47 -3.37 13.87
CA THR A 2 -5.61 -4.03 12.87
C THR A 2 -5.15 -3.01 11.82
N LEU A 3 -3.87 -3.05 11.40
CA LEU A 3 -3.38 -2.20 10.32
C LEU A 3 -3.93 -2.72 8.99
N VAL A 4 -4.51 -1.85 8.17
CA VAL A 4 -5.13 -2.24 6.90
C VAL A 4 -4.63 -1.34 5.78
N ARG A 5 -4.25 -1.95 4.66
CA ARG A 5 -3.97 -1.25 3.40
C ARG A 5 -4.96 -1.72 2.34
N MET A 6 -5.68 -0.78 1.72
CA MET A 6 -6.31 -0.99 0.41
C MET A 6 -5.28 -0.67 -0.66
N HIS A 7 -4.72 -1.69 -1.32
CA HIS A 7 -3.62 -1.51 -2.27
C HIS A 7 -4.09 -1.71 -3.71
N THR A 8 -4.32 -0.61 -4.42
CA THR A 8 -4.52 -0.64 -5.87
C THR A 8 -3.18 -0.93 -6.55
N ALA A 9 -3.07 -2.10 -7.17
CA ALA A 9 -1.80 -2.60 -7.67
C ALA A 9 -1.30 -1.85 -8.91
N SER A 10 0.02 -1.77 -9.04
CA SER A 10 0.71 -1.24 -10.20
C SER A 10 1.78 -2.24 -10.64
N VAL A 11 1.75 -2.65 -11.90
CA VAL A 11 2.75 -3.59 -12.42
C VAL A 11 4.16 -2.98 -12.33
N LEU A 12 4.35 -1.74 -12.76
CA LEU A 12 5.66 -1.08 -12.66
C LEU A 12 6.13 -0.94 -11.20
N GLY A 13 5.24 -0.56 -10.28
CA GLY A 13 5.61 -0.37 -8.87
C GLY A 13 5.82 -1.69 -8.11
N ASP A 14 4.87 -2.61 -8.20
CA ASP A 14 4.81 -3.79 -7.34
C ASP A 14 5.62 -4.97 -7.88
N VAL A 15 5.75 -5.10 -9.21
CA VAL A 15 6.53 -6.18 -9.84
C VAL A 15 7.95 -5.72 -10.15
N PHE A 16 8.11 -4.51 -10.71
CA PHE A 16 9.41 -4.00 -11.15
C PHE A 16 10.06 -3.02 -10.16
N GLY A 17 9.41 -2.71 -9.03
CA GLY A 17 9.97 -1.80 -8.02
C GLY A 17 10.12 -0.34 -8.49
N VAL A 18 9.46 0.05 -9.58
CA VAL A 18 9.57 1.39 -10.15
C VAL A 18 8.77 2.37 -9.30
N ARG A 19 9.47 3.20 -8.54
CA ARG A 19 8.86 4.27 -7.76
C ARG A 19 8.34 5.38 -8.67
N THR A 20 7.12 5.81 -8.41
CA THR A 20 6.43 6.88 -9.14
C THR A 20 5.82 7.83 -8.12
N ARG A 21 6.02 9.13 -8.32
CA ARG A 21 5.57 10.16 -7.38
C ARG A 21 4.11 9.96 -6.97
N GLY A 22 3.87 9.87 -5.66
CA GLY A 22 2.52 9.72 -5.10
C GLY A 22 1.90 8.33 -5.24
N ARG A 23 2.68 7.32 -5.65
CA ARG A 23 2.34 5.89 -5.57
C ARG A 23 3.24 5.22 -4.55
N VAL A 24 2.65 4.31 -3.77
CA VAL A 24 3.37 3.47 -2.81
C VAL A 24 3.51 2.09 -3.44
N VAL A 25 4.68 1.48 -3.33
CA VAL A 25 4.92 0.12 -3.83
C VAL A 25 4.57 -0.92 -2.77
N MET A 26 4.20 -2.11 -3.20
CA MET A 26 3.78 -3.21 -2.32
C MET A 26 4.82 -3.53 -1.23
N HIS A 27 6.09 -3.51 -1.58
CA HIS A 27 7.18 -3.77 -0.63
C HIS A 27 7.12 -2.87 0.60
N ASP A 28 6.89 -1.57 0.40
CA ASP A 28 6.86 -0.59 1.50
C ASP A 28 5.64 -0.85 2.41
N VAL A 29 4.52 -1.29 1.83
CA VAL A 29 3.32 -1.69 2.59
C VAL A 29 3.60 -2.92 3.43
N ILE A 30 4.22 -3.95 2.85
CA ILE A 30 4.54 -5.20 3.54
C ILE A 30 5.41 -4.90 4.76
N ALA A 31 6.49 -4.12 4.59
CA ALA A 31 7.37 -3.73 5.68
C ALA A 31 6.62 -3.03 6.83
N ARG A 32 5.66 -2.15 6.51
CA ARG A 32 4.82 -1.49 7.55
C ARG A 32 3.86 -2.43 8.24
N VAL A 33 3.34 -3.43 7.53
CA VAL A 33 2.47 -4.45 8.12
C VAL A 33 3.27 -5.38 9.04
N GLU A 34 4.50 -5.73 8.66
CA GLU A 34 5.44 -6.50 9.47
C GLU A 34 5.86 -5.73 10.72
N GLU A 35 6.24 -4.45 10.59
CA GLU A 35 6.55 -3.56 11.71
C GLU A 35 5.40 -3.47 12.72
N ALA A 36 4.16 -3.46 12.24
CA ALA A 36 2.97 -3.44 13.10
C ALA A 36 2.67 -4.79 13.78
N GLY A 37 3.31 -5.89 13.34
CA GLY A 37 3.13 -7.26 13.84
C GLY A 37 1.77 -7.90 13.52
N LYS A 38 0.82 -7.12 13.00
CA LYS A 38 -0.49 -7.57 12.53
C LYS A 38 -1.07 -6.61 11.50
N GLY A 39 -1.52 -7.14 10.37
CA GLY A 39 -2.23 -6.34 9.40
C GLY A 39 -2.88 -7.15 8.29
N VAL A 40 -3.64 -6.45 7.47
CA VAL A 40 -4.29 -7.00 6.27
C VAL A 40 -3.97 -6.08 5.10
N ILE A 41 -3.50 -6.66 4.00
CA ILE A 41 -3.36 -5.96 2.72
C ILE A 41 -4.46 -6.50 1.81
N VAL A 42 -5.42 -5.63 1.47
CA VAL A 42 -6.42 -5.95 0.45
C VAL A 42 -5.80 -5.57 -0.90
N PHE A 43 -5.41 -6.59 -1.66
CA PHE A 43 -4.85 -6.42 -2.99
C PHE A 43 -5.96 -6.22 -4.02
N ILE A 44 -5.94 -5.08 -4.68
CA ILE A 44 -6.92 -4.70 -5.70
C ILE A 44 -6.18 -4.69 -7.04
N PRO A 45 -6.36 -5.71 -7.89
CA PRO A 45 -5.70 -5.75 -9.19
C PRO A 45 -6.21 -4.60 -10.07
N PRO A 46 -5.37 -4.00 -10.92
CA PRO A 46 -5.84 -2.99 -11.84
C PRO A 46 -6.83 -3.61 -12.84
N PHE A 47 -7.95 -2.95 -13.09
CA PHE A 47 -8.89 -3.36 -14.14
C PHE A 47 -8.24 -3.42 -15.52
N THR A 48 -7.29 -2.53 -15.78
CA THR A 48 -6.49 -2.50 -17.01
C THR A 48 -5.02 -2.19 -16.69
N VAL A 49 -4.11 -2.94 -17.32
CA VAL A 49 -2.67 -2.67 -17.28
C VAL A 49 -2.33 -1.77 -18.46
N ASP A 50 -2.12 -0.48 -18.20
CA ASP A 50 -1.64 0.46 -19.22
C ASP A 50 -0.19 0.87 -18.90
N LEU A 51 0.75 0.08 -19.42
CA LEU A 51 2.19 0.33 -19.27
C LEU A 51 2.61 1.66 -19.90
N ARG A 52 1.90 2.15 -20.93
CA ARG A 52 2.21 3.45 -21.55
C ARG A 52 1.82 4.57 -20.62
N ALA A 53 0.65 4.51 -19.99
CA ALA A 53 0.25 5.46 -18.96
C ALA A 53 1.19 5.42 -17.76
N ASP A 54 1.59 4.23 -17.31
CA ASP A 54 2.52 4.08 -16.19
C ASP A 54 3.91 4.67 -16.52
N LEU A 55 4.42 4.44 -17.73
CA LEU A 55 5.67 5.05 -18.20
C LEU A 55 5.54 6.57 -18.38
N ALA A 56 4.43 7.04 -18.95
CA ALA A 56 4.16 8.47 -19.12
C ALA A 56 4.14 9.19 -17.77
N MET A 57 3.46 8.63 -16.74
CA MET A 57 3.46 9.15 -15.37
C MET A 57 4.89 9.27 -14.82
N ARG A 58 5.72 8.24 -15.02
CA ARG A 58 7.11 8.25 -14.58
C ARG A 58 7.94 9.34 -15.28
N THR A 59 7.78 9.49 -16.59
CA THR A 59 8.52 10.49 -17.38
C THR A 59 7.99 11.92 -17.25
N GLY A 60 6.96 12.14 -16.43
CA GLY A 60 6.30 13.44 -16.29
C GLY A 60 5.51 13.85 -17.53
N GLN A 61 5.23 12.93 -18.45
CA GLN A 61 4.38 13.17 -19.60
C GLN A 61 2.92 13.25 -19.16
N LYS A 62 2.12 14.05 -19.88
CA LYS A 62 0.67 14.10 -19.64
C LYS A 62 0.06 12.75 -19.92
N VAL A 63 -0.45 12.13 -18.87
CA VAL A 63 -1.17 10.87 -18.97
C VAL A 63 -2.62 11.20 -19.24
N GLN A 64 -3.11 10.87 -20.44
CA GLN A 64 -4.54 10.83 -20.71
C GLN A 64 -5.10 9.53 -20.14
N ARG A 65 -5.17 9.44 -18.81
CA ARG A 65 -5.98 8.42 -18.16
C ARG A 65 -7.32 9.08 -17.86
N PRO A 66 -8.46 8.50 -18.25
CA PRO A 66 -9.72 8.94 -17.68
C PRO A 66 -9.56 8.89 -16.16
N PRO A 67 -9.94 9.95 -15.42
CA PRO A 67 -9.96 9.89 -13.98
C PRO A 67 -10.71 8.62 -13.58
N LEU A 68 -10.18 7.84 -12.64
CA LEU A 68 -10.95 6.76 -12.03
C LEU A 68 -12.27 7.38 -11.60
N GLU A 69 -13.38 6.86 -12.11
CA GLU A 69 -14.66 7.45 -11.78
C GLU A 69 -14.82 7.33 -10.26
N GLN A 70 -15.37 8.37 -9.62
CA GLN A 70 -15.54 8.36 -8.18
C GLN A 70 -16.33 7.12 -7.69
N GLY A 71 -17.20 6.57 -8.55
CA GLY A 71 -17.91 5.31 -8.34
C GLY A 71 -17.02 4.06 -8.35
N GLU A 72 -15.95 4.02 -9.14
CA GLU A 72 -15.00 2.89 -9.15
C GLU A 72 -14.25 2.80 -7.83
N VAL A 73 -13.74 3.93 -7.33
CA VAL A 73 -13.06 3.99 -6.02
C VAL A 73 -14.01 3.57 -4.91
N LEU A 74 -15.24 4.06 -4.88
CA LEU A 74 -16.21 3.66 -3.86
C LEU A 74 -16.57 2.17 -3.95
N ARG A 75 -16.64 1.60 -5.15
CA ARG A 75 -16.90 0.16 -5.36
C ARG A 75 -15.75 -0.70 -4.86
N GLU A 76 -14.51 -0.33 -5.18
CA GLU A 76 -13.30 -1.00 -4.69
C GLU A 76 -13.25 -1.01 -3.16
N TYR A 77 -13.51 0.13 -2.53
CA TYR A 77 -13.56 0.23 -1.07
C TYR A 77 -14.72 -0.55 -0.46
N GLY A 78 -15.88 -0.60 -1.12
CA GLY A 78 -17.03 -1.39 -0.66
C GLY A 78 -16.74 -2.90 -0.64
N LEU A 79 -16.13 -3.42 -1.71
CA LEU A 79 -15.69 -4.82 -1.74
C LEU A 79 -14.62 -5.09 -0.68
N GLY A 80 -13.62 -4.21 -0.55
CA GLY A 80 -12.62 -4.33 0.50
C GLY A 80 -13.24 -4.32 1.91
N ALA A 81 -14.25 -3.49 2.14
CA ALA A 81 -14.95 -3.41 3.42
C ALA A 81 -15.69 -4.70 3.78
N GLN A 82 -16.33 -5.35 2.79
CA GLN A 82 -16.97 -6.66 3.00
C GLN A 82 -15.95 -7.72 3.39
N VAL A 83 -14.83 -7.81 2.66
CA VAL A 83 -13.75 -8.76 2.96
C VAL A 83 -13.21 -8.55 4.37
N LEU A 84 -12.95 -7.31 4.77
CA LEU A 84 -12.44 -7.01 6.11
C LEU A 84 -13.46 -7.37 7.20
N ARG A 85 -14.76 -7.23 6.93
CA ARG A 85 -15.80 -7.67 7.86
C ARG A 85 -15.89 -9.17 7.99
N ASP A 86 -15.77 -9.90 6.89
CA ASP A 86 -15.82 -11.36 6.87
C ASP A 86 -14.60 -11.94 7.62
N LEU A 87 -13.47 -11.24 7.58
CA LEU A 87 -12.30 -11.51 8.42
C LEU A 87 -12.50 -11.14 9.91
N GLY A 88 -13.65 -10.60 10.29
CA GLY A 88 -14.02 -10.25 11.65
C GLY A 88 -13.52 -8.90 12.15
N LEU A 89 -12.97 -8.05 11.27
CA LEU A 89 -12.47 -6.73 11.67
C LEU A 89 -13.64 -5.79 11.93
N ARG A 90 -13.50 -4.96 12.96
CA ARG A 90 -14.47 -3.90 13.31
C ARG A 90 -13.83 -2.53 13.45
N ARG A 91 -12.58 -2.49 13.92
CA ARG A 91 -11.80 -1.25 14.09
C ARG A 91 -10.45 -1.40 13.42
N ILE A 92 -10.14 -0.50 12.48
CA ILE A 92 -8.96 -0.57 11.64
C ILE A 92 -8.13 0.71 11.73
N ARG A 93 -6.81 0.57 11.60
CA ARG A 93 -5.88 1.67 11.33
C ARG A 93 -5.61 1.63 9.83
N LEU A 94 -5.96 2.66 9.10
CA LEU A 94 -5.84 2.66 7.65
C LEU A 94 -4.49 3.22 7.21
N LEU A 95 -3.70 2.44 6.49
CA LEU A 95 -2.46 2.86 5.86
C LEU A 95 -2.76 3.47 4.48
N THR A 96 -2.66 4.79 4.34
CA THR A 96 -3.03 5.54 3.12
C THR A 96 -1.97 6.55 2.71
N ASN A 97 -1.80 6.76 1.41
CA ASN A 97 -0.99 7.85 0.86
C ASN A 97 -1.83 9.09 0.50
N LYS A 98 -3.16 9.02 0.67
CA LYS A 98 -4.11 10.10 0.40
C LYS A 98 -5.19 10.11 1.49
N PRO A 99 -5.01 10.87 2.58
CA PRO A 99 -6.00 10.99 3.64
C PRO A 99 -7.29 11.55 3.05
N ARG A 100 -8.38 10.79 3.20
CA ARG A 100 -9.72 11.19 2.76
C ARG A 100 -10.73 10.62 3.73
N ARG A 101 -11.86 11.30 3.89
CA ARG A 101 -13.02 10.71 4.55
C ARG A 101 -13.58 9.64 3.62
N ILE A 102 -13.45 8.38 4.00
CA ILE A 102 -14.02 7.26 3.25
C ILE A 102 -15.45 7.09 3.72
N ALA A 103 -16.38 7.72 3.00
CA ALA A 103 -17.80 7.54 3.25
C ALA A 103 -18.19 6.07 2.99
N GLY A 104 -19.06 5.52 3.84
CA GLY A 104 -19.67 4.21 3.63
C GLY A 104 -19.04 3.04 4.39
N LEU A 105 -17.83 3.15 4.96
CA LEU A 105 -17.24 2.07 5.78
C LEU A 105 -18.07 1.73 7.02
N GLU A 106 -18.69 2.74 7.63
CA GLU A 106 -19.59 2.56 8.78
C GLU A 106 -20.81 1.68 8.42
N GLY A 107 -21.30 1.76 7.17
CA GLY A 107 -22.40 0.91 6.68
C GLY A 107 -22.03 -0.57 6.58
N TYR A 108 -20.73 -0.88 6.51
CA TYR A 108 -20.21 -2.24 6.64
C TYR A 108 -19.92 -2.60 8.10
N GLY A 109 -20.09 -1.70 9.06
CA GLY A 109 -19.72 -1.95 10.46
C GLY A 109 -18.20 -1.98 10.66
N LEU A 110 -17.46 -1.18 9.89
CA LEU A 110 -16.04 -0.90 10.05
C LEU A 110 -15.83 0.55 10.49
N GLU A 111 -15.03 0.72 11.53
CA GLU A 111 -14.61 2.01 12.06
C GLU A 111 -13.12 2.23 11.76
N VAL A 112 -12.80 3.33 11.08
CA VAL A 112 -11.41 3.77 10.90
C VAL A 112 -11.02 4.61 12.10
N VAL A 113 -10.26 4.02 13.03
CA VAL A 113 -9.86 4.70 14.27
C VAL A 113 -8.61 5.57 14.11
N GLU A 114 -7.87 5.37 13.02
CA GLU A 114 -6.62 6.09 12.74
C GLU A 114 -6.32 6.00 11.23
N GLN A 115 -5.77 7.07 10.65
CA GLN A 115 -5.19 7.04 9.31
C GLN A 115 -3.68 7.31 9.42
N LEU A 116 -2.88 6.34 8.97
CA LEU A 116 -1.43 6.42 8.93
C LEU A 116 -0.99 6.76 7.52
N LEU A 117 -0.17 7.79 7.41
CA LEU A 117 0.41 8.19 6.14
C LEU A 117 1.55 7.24 5.74
N VAL A 118 1.55 6.87 4.47
CA VAL A 118 2.68 6.20 3.83
C VAL A 118 3.03 6.93 2.54
N SER A 119 4.30 7.26 2.38
CA SER A 119 4.84 7.92 1.20
C SER A 119 5.86 7.02 0.49
N ASP A 120 6.23 7.43 -0.72
CA ASP A 120 7.31 6.83 -1.52
C ASP A 120 8.72 7.09 -0.95
N GLU A 121 8.86 7.99 0.03
CA GLU A 121 10.14 8.33 0.67
C GLU A 121 10.38 7.58 1.99
N ASP A 122 9.32 7.17 2.68
CA ASP A 122 9.36 6.49 3.98
C ASP A 122 10.13 5.15 3.99
N ALA A 123 10.45 4.62 2.81
CA ALA A 123 11.13 3.35 2.59
C ALA A 123 12.63 3.46 2.28
N ILE A 124 13.18 4.68 2.14
CA ILE A 124 14.64 4.86 2.04
C ILE A 124 15.29 4.56 3.40
N SER A 125 14.62 4.93 4.50
CA SER A 125 15.09 4.69 5.87
C SER A 125 15.18 3.20 6.22
N THR A 126 14.15 2.42 5.85
CA THR A 126 14.11 0.98 6.17
C THR A 126 15.17 0.18 5.40
N ARG A 127 15.44 0.53 4.13
CA ARG A 127 16.49 -0.15 3.34
C ARG A 127 17.90 0.13 3.86
N SER A 128 18.19 1.33 4.36
CA SER A 128 19.46 1.61 5.02
C SER A 128 19.64 0.71 6.25
N ALA A 129 18.59 0.56 7.06
CA ALA A 129 18.61 -0.28 8.25
C ALA A 129 18.70 -1.78 7.93
N GLU A 130 17.99 -2.27 6.92
CA GLU A 130 18.07 -3.67 6.47
C GLU A 130 19.42 -4.00 5.84
N MET A 131 20.01 -3.07 5.08
CA MET A 131 21.32 -3.25 4.45
C MET A 131 22.46 -3.17 5.49
N GLU A 132 22.32 -2.33 6.52
CA GLU A 132 23.19 -2.36 7.71
C GLU A 132 23.05 -3.68 8.49
N ALA A 133 21.81 -4.13 8.74
CA ALA A 133 21.57 -5.37 9.47
C ALA A 133 22.13 -6.61 8.74
N LEU A 134 22.00 -6.67 7.41
CA LEU A 134 22.57 -7.75 6.60
C LEU A 134 24.11 -7.72 6.56
N SER A 135 24.72 -6.54 6.71
CA SER A 135 26.18 -6.38 6.75
C SER A 135 26.81 -6.74 8.10
N LEU A 136 26.03 -6.75 9.18
CA LEU A 136 26.50 -7.08 10.53
C LEU A 136 26.48 -8.61 10.79
N ASP A 137 25.61 -9.35 10.11
CA ASP A 137 25.46 -10.82 10.25
C ASP A 137 26.62 -11.62 9.62
N GLU A 138 27.33 -11.05 8.64
CA GLU A 138 28.52 -11.70 8.03
C GLU A 138 29.80 -11.58 8.87
N SER A 139 29.74 -11.01 10.08
CA SER A 139 30.92 -10.71 10.91
C SER A 139 31.17 -11.66 12.09
N GLU A 140 30.42 -12.76 12.24
CA GLU A 140 30.80 -13.79 13.24
C GLU A 140 31.96 -14.66 12.74
N PRO A 141 33.14 -14.64 13.39
CA PRO A 141 34.21 -15.55 13.05
C PRO A 141 33.84 -16.94 13.59
N THR A 142 33.85 -17.92 12.69
CA THR A 142 33.84 -19.35 13.01
C THR A 142 34.99 -19.64 13.97
N ARG A 143 34.67 -19.77 15.26
CA ARG A 143 35.60 -20.16 16.32
C ARG A 143 35.84 -21.67 16.20
N HIS A 144 36.99 -22.04 15.65
CA HIS A 144 37.61 -23.37 15.83
C HIS A 144 38.45 -23.38 17.10
#